data_AF-A0A7T1MMR7-F1
#
_entry.id   AF-A0A7T1MMR7-F1
#
_cell.length_a   1.000
_cell.length_b   1.000
_cell.length_c   1.000
_cell.angle_alpha   90.00
_cell.angle_beta   90.00
_cell.angle_gamma   90.00
#
_symmetry.space_group_name_H-M   'P 1'
#
loop_
_entity.id
_entity.type
_entity.pdbx_description
1 polymer ?
#
loop_
_entity_poly.entity_id
_entity_poly.type
_entity_poly.pdbx_seq_one_letter_code
_entity_poly.pdbx_strand_id
1 'polypeptide(L)'
;MVDMVLEELTRSHSPTSQQIGAWVKDQCIPVWSREVCRRAAGRRQRNLGEMAIQETMQALVMEEPPRRGVFLFEDHKISRATFLLLPGCLKVTTRAILLFVERGGWLDSAVAIERRAIEAGRKFSRLRFPSN
;
A
#
# COMPACT_ATOMS: atom_id res chain seq x y z
N MET A 1 7.04 5.04 -2.95
CA MET A 1 6.81 3.77 -2.23
C MET A 1 7.70 3.75 -0.99
N VAL A 2 7.23 3.16 0.11
CA VAL A 2 8.05 3.02 1.33
C VAL A 2 8.91 1.75 1.21
N ASP A 3 10.18 1.82 1.58
CA ASP A 3 11.13 0.69 1.49
C ASP A 3 10.63 -0.58 2.18
N MET A 4 10.08 -0.47 3.39
CA MET A 4 9.54 -1.60 4.13
C MET A 4 8.36 -2.27 3.41
N VAL A 5 7.59 -1.51 2.61
CA VAL A 5 6.51 -2.08 1.80
C VAL A 5 7.08 -2.88 0.63
N LEU A 6 8.12 -2.35 -0.03
CA LEU A 6 8.82 -3.09 -1.08
C LEU A 6 9.44 -4.37 -0.53
N GLU A 7 10.14 -4.28 0.60
CA GLU A 7 10.76 -5.43 1.28
C GLU A 7 9.73 -6.53 1.57
N GLU A 8 8.59 -6.19 2.15
CA GLU A 8 7.52 -7.18 2.41
C GLU A 8 6.94 -7.79 1.12
N LEU A 9 6.82 -6.99 0.05
CA LEU A 9 6.32 -7.46 -1.25
C LEU A 9 7.32 -8.36 -1.98
N THR A 10 8.64 -8.16 -1.76
CA THR A 10 9.70 -8.91 -2.44
C THR A 10 10.24 -10.09 -1.63
N ARG A 11 9.92 -10.18 -0.34
CA ARG A 11 10.51 -11.16 0.59
C ARG A 11 10.37 -12.63 0.20
N SER A 12 9.23 -13.01 -0.39
CA SER A 12 8.89 -14.44 -0.63
C SER A 12 9.55 -15.06 -1.87
N HIS A 13 10.31 -14.29 -2.67
CA HIS A 13 11.02 -14.76 -3.87
C HIS A 13 10.19 -15.54 -4.91
N SER A 14 8.86 -15.46 -4.83
CA SER A 14 7.91 -15.95 -5.83
C SER A 14 8.04 -15.24 -7.20
N PRO A 15 7.55 -15.83 -8.30
CA PRO A 15 7.50 -15.16 -9.61
C PRO A 15 6.80 -13.79 -9.55
N THR A 16 5.69 -13.68 -8.81
CA THR A 16 4.98 -12.41 -8.62
C THR A 16 5.83 -11.38 -7.88
N SER A 17 6.53 -11.76 -6.82
CA SER A 17 7.42 -10.83 -6.10
C SER A 17 8.60 -10.37 -6.96
N GLN A 18 9.13 -11.24 -7.83
CA GLN A 18 10.18 -10.85 -8.78
C GLN A 18 9.66 -9.86 -9.82
N GLN A 19 8.46 -10.10 -10.36
CA GLN A 19 7.80 -9.17 -11.28
C GLN A 19 7.53 -7.81 -10.64
N ILE A 20 7.10 -7.77 -9.38
CA ILE A 20 6.92 -6.52 -8.63
C ILE A 20 8.25 -5.78 -8.49
N GLY A 21 9.32 -6.46 -8.08
CA GLY A 21 10.65 -5.87 -7.94
C GLY A 21 11.19 -5.32 -9.27
N ALA A 22 11.05 -6.08 -10.36
CA ALA A 22 11.44 -5.65 -11.70
C ALA A 22 10.63 -4.41 -12.14
N TRP A 23 9.30 -4.45 -12.00
CA TRP A 23 8.43 -3.33 -12.37
C TRP A 23 8.76 -2.04 -11.61
N VAL A 24 9.02 -2.12 -10.30
CA VAL A 24 9.44 -0.97 -9.48
C VAL A 24 10.73 -0.35 -10.02
N LYS A 25 11.70 -1.18 -10.40
CA LYS A 25 12.98 -0.76 -10.96
C LYS A 25 12.79 -0.14 -12.35
N ASP A 26 12.06 -0.82 -13.22
CA ASP A 26 11.85 -0.42 -14.62
C ASP A 26 11.06 0.89 -14.73
N GLN A 27 10.13 1.12 -13.81
CA GLN A 27 9.34 2.36 -13.75
C GLN A 27 10.01 3.47 -12.91
N CYS A 28 11.23 3.25 -12.40
CA CYS A 28 11.96 4.19 -11.56
C CYS A 28 11.11 4.73 -10.38
N ILE A 29 10.30 3.88 -9.76
CA ILE A 29 9.38 4.30 -8.69
C ILE A 29 10.22 4.76 -7.49
N PRO A 30 10.06 6.01 -7.00
CA PRO A 30 10.82 6.48 -5.84
C PRO A 30 10.57 5.60 -4.63
N VAL A 31 11.63 5.02 -4.06
CA VAL A 31 11.58 4.24 -2.83
C VAL A 31 12.18 5.09 -1.71
N TRP A 32 11.35 5.50 -0.76
CA TRP A 32 11.80 6.28 0.38
C TRP A 32 12.32 5.35 1.46
N SER A 33 13.61 5.46 1.74
CA SER A 33 14.20 4.71 2.85
C SER A 33 13.82 5.34 4.19
N ARG A 34 13.40 4.49 5.12
CA ARG A 34 12.93 4.89 6.45
C ARG A 34 13.81 4.28 7.55
N GLU A 35 13.90 4.97 8.68
CA GLU A 35 14.69 4.51 9.83
C GLU A 35 14.17 3.17 10.36
N VAL A 36 12.86 2.96 10.32
CA VAL A 36 12.23 1.66 10.66
C VAL A 36 12.83 0.52 9.85
N CYS A 37 13.02 0.67 8.53
CA CYS A 37 13.61 -0.39 7.71
C CYS A 37 15.08 -0.64 8.09
N ARG A 38 15.86 0.42 8.35
CA ARG A 38 17.25 0.30 8.80
C ARG A 38 17.35 -0.41 10.16
N ARG A 39 16.44 -0.13 11.08
CA ARG A 39 16.39 -0.75 12.42
C ARG A 39 15.84 -2.17 12.41
N ALA A 40 15.00 -2.48 11.42
CA ALA A 40 14.41 -3.79 11.22
C ALA A 40 15.35 -4.78 10.52
N ALA A 41 16.43 -4.31 9.88
CA ALA A 41 17.39 -5.15 9.16
C ALA A 41 17.90 -6.30 10.07
N GLY A 42 17.36 -7.50 9.87
CA GLY A 42 17.68 -8.71 10.62
C GLY A 42 16.83 -9.01 11.86
N ARG A 43 15.81 -8.21 12.20
CA ARG A 43 14.95 -8.44 13.38
C ARG A 43 13.50 -8.76 13.01
N ARG A 44 13.01 -9.88 13.53
CA ARG A 44 11.62 -10.32 13.33
C ARG A 44 10.70 -9.59 14.31
N GLN A 45 10.27 -8.39 13.96
CA GLN A 45 9.36 -7.58 14.78
C GLN A 45 7.97 -7.53 14.13
N ARG A 46 6.92 -7.63 14.94
CA ARG A 46 5.54 -7.44 14.47
C ARG A 46 5.32 -5.95 14.19
N ASN A 47 4.44 -5.62 13.24
CA ASN A 47 3.97 -4.26 12.93
C ASN A 47 5.00 -3.31 12.25
N LEU A 48 6.10 -3.82 11.70
CA LEU A 48 7.11 -3.00 11.00
C LEU A 48 6.52 -2.17 9.85
N GLY A 49 5.60 -2.74 9.08
CA GLY A 49 4.90 -2.01 8.02
C GLY A 49 4.07 -0.83 8.56
N GLU A 50 3.38 -1.02 9.68
CA GLU A 50 2.60 0.06 10.32
C GLU A 50 3.51 1.17 10.86
N MET A 51 4.64 0.82 11.46
CA MET A 51 5.64 1.79 11.92
C MET A 51 6.24 2.59 10.75
N ALA A 52 6.59 1.92 9.65
CA ALA A 52 7.13 2.60 8.46
C ALA A 52 6.12 3.54 7.80
N ILE A 53 4.83 3.18 7.86
CA ILE A 53 3.73 4.05 7.43
C ILE A 53 3.62 5.27 8.34
N GLN A 54 3.62 5.09 9.67
CA GLN A 54 3.55 6.20 10.62
C GLN A 54 4.74 7.16 10.47
N GLU A 55 5.95 6.63 10.31
CA GLU A 55 7.16 7.44 10.04
C GLU A 55 7.03 8.23 8.73
N THR A 56 6.48 7.59 7.69
CA THR A 56 6.25 8.26 6.40
C THR A 56 5.20 9.36 6.51
N MET A 57 4.07 9.12 7.21
CA MET A 57 3.06 10.14 7.46
C MET A 57 3.64 11.35 8.19
N GLN A 58 4.44 11.09 9.22
CA GLN A 58 5.08 12.14 10.00
C GLN A 58 6.04 12.96 9.13
N ALA A 59 6.86 12.32 8.30
CA ALA A 59 7.75 13.02 7.38
C ALA A 59 6.98 13.94 6.41
N LEU A 60 5.87 13.47 5.84
CA LEU A 60 5.07 14.27 4.89
C LEU A 60 4.45 15.52 5.53
N VAL A 61 4.00 15.41 6.78
CA VAL A 61 3.40 16.54 7.52
C VAL A 61 4.44 17.56 7.96
N MET A 62 5.69 17.13 8.16
CA MET A 62 6.80 17.99 8.55
C MET A 62 7.46 18.72 7.36
N GLU A 63 7.10 18.41 6.11
CA GLU A 63 7.55 19.17 4.94
C GLU A 63 6.95 20.60 4.96
N GLU A 64 7.68 21.58 4.42
CA GLU A 64 7.18 22.95 4.22
C GLU A 64 7.13 23.29 2.72
N PRO A 65 5.94 23.39 2.10
CA PRO A 65 4.61 23.20 2.70
C PRO A 65 4.28 21.72 2.99
N PRO A 66 3.34 21.43 3.93
CA PRO A 66 2.97 20.06 4.25
C PRO A 66 2.47 19.28 3.04
N ARG A 67 3.06 18.11 2.81
CA ARG A 67 2.73 17.27 1.67
C ARG A 67 1.56 16.34 1.98
N ARG A 68 0.62 16.24 1.05
CA ARG A 68 -0.50 15.29 1.17
C ARG A 68 -0.05 13.87 0.84
N GLY A 69 -0.56 12.89 1.60
CA GLY A 69 -0.27 11.47 1.42
C GLY A 69 -1.53 10.64 1.22
N VAL A 70 -1.52 9.73 0.24
CA VAL A 70 -2.56 8.71 0.08
C VAL A 70 -1.94 7.35 0.34
N PHE A 71 -2.47 6.64 1.33
CA PHE A 71 -1.96 5.36 1.78
C PHE A 71 -2.93 4.25 1.40
N LEU A 72 -2.46 3.36 0.53
CA LEU A 72 -3.24 2.25 -0.02
C LEU A 72 -3.10 0.99 0.85
N PHE A 73 -4.24 0.42 1.23
CA PHE A 73 -4.31 -0.79 2.05
C PHE A 73 -5.14 -1.88 1.39
N GLU A 74 -4.77 -3.13 1.66
CA GLU A 74 -5.67 -4.26 1.43
C GLU A 74 -6.98 -4.02 2.19
N ASP A 75 -8.11 -4.27 1.54
CA ASP A 75 -9.44 -4.01 2.07
C ASP A 75 -9.68 -4.64 3.46
N HIS A 76 -9.10 -5.81 3.73
CA HIS A 76 -9.26 -6.52 5.00
C HIS A 76 -8.27 -6.06 6.11
N LYS A 77 -7.31 -5.21 5.77
CA LYS A 77 -6.32 -4.65 6.70
C LYS A 77 -6.63 -3.21 7.11
N ILE A 78 -7.40 -2.47 6.32
CA ILE A 78 -7.69 -1.05 6.62
C ILE A 78 -8.41 -0.83 7.96
N SER A 79 -9.22 -1.80 8.41
CA SER A 79 -9.91 -1.77 9.70
C SER A 79 -9.04 -2.21 10.87
N ARG A 80 -7.91 -2.87 10.59
CA ARG A 80 -6.94 -3.36 11.59
C ARG A 80 -5.73 -2.45 11.74
N ALA A 81 -5.55 -1.52 10.80
CA ALA A 81 -4.55 -0.47 10.88
C ALA A 81 -4.76 0.37 12.15
N THR A 82 -3.79 0.31 13.07
CA THR A 82 -3.84 1.02 14.36
C THR A 82 -3.13 2.38 14.35
N PHE A 83 -2.55 2.78 13.23
CA PHE A 83 -1.78 4.01 13.11
C PHE A 83 -2.68 5.26 13.11
N LEU A 84 -2.12 6.38 13.60
CA LEU A 84 -2.80 7.67 13.66
C LEU A 84 -2.75 8.35 12.29
N LEU A 85 -3.91 8.66 11.72
CA LEU A 85 -3.98 9.48 10.51
C LEU A 85 -3.67 10.95 10.85
N LEU A 86 -2.56 11.45 10.32
CA LEU A 86 -2.19 12.85 10.46
C LEU A 86 -2.90 13.74 9.41
N PRO A 87 -3.02 15.05 9.65
CA PRO A 87 -3.61 15.98 8.67
C PRO A 87 -2.98 15.85 7.27
N GLY A 88 -3.80 15.96 6.23
CA GLY A 88 -3.34 15.81 4.85
C GLY A 88 -3.06 14.36 4.41
N CYS A 89 -3.22 13.37 5.29
CA CYS A 89 -3.12 11.96 4.95
C CYS A 89 -4.48 11.28 4.81
N LEU A 90 -4.65 10.48 3.76
CA LEU A 90 -5.85 9.68 3.50
C LEU A 90 -5.50 8.19 3.47
N LYS A 91 -6.39 7.37 4.02
CA LYS A 91 -6.36 5.90 3.85
C LYS A 91 -7.37 5.50 2.78
N VAL A 92 -6.95 4.65 1.84
CA VAL A 92 -7.79 4.14 0.76
C VAL A 92 -7.64 2.63 0.65
N THR A 93 -8.70 1.93 0.27
CA THR A 93 -8.64 0.48 0.05
C THR A 93 -8.23 0.13 -1.38
N THR A 94 -7.72 -1.08 -1.59
CA THR A 94 -7.48 -1.65 -2.93
C THR A 94 -8.73 -1.57 -3.80
N ARG A 95 -9.91 -1.87 -3.27
CA ARG A 95 -11.15 -1.69 -4.03
C ARG A 95 -11.42 -0.24 -4.42
N ALA A 96 -11.27 0.69 -3.48
CA ALA A 96 -11.55 2.11 -3.75
C ALA A 96 -10.62 2.66 -4.84
N ILE A 97 -9.34 2.28 -4.84
CA ILE A 97 -8.42 2.70 -5.90
C ILE A 97 -8.75 2.06 -7.25
N LEU A 98 -9.13 0.77 -7.28
CA LEU A 98 -9.53 0.10 -8.53
C LEU A 98 -10.74 0.78 -9.17
N LEU A 99 -11.76 1.12 -8.37
CA LEU A 99 -12.93 1.86 -8.83
C LEU A 99 -12.59 3.27 -9.32
N PHE A 100 -11.67 3.97 -8.63
CA PHE A 100 -11.20 5.28 -9.08
C PHE A 100 -10.51 5.20 -10.45
N VAL A 101 -9.64 4.19 -10.63
CA VAL A 101 -8.88 4.00 -11.87
C VAL A 101 -9.80 3.57 -13.02
N GLU A 102 -10.79 2.72 -12.76
CA GLU A 102 -11.84 2.34 -13.73
C GLU A 102 -12.66 3.56 -14.17
N ARG A 103 -13.12 4.39 -13.22
CA ARG A 103 -13.83 5.64 -13.53
C ARG A 103 -13.00 6.62 -14.34
N GLY A 104 -11.67 6.58 -14.21
CA GLY A 104 -10.75 7.37 -15.01
C GLY A 104 -10.44 6.79 -16.41
N GLY A 105 -10.97 5.61 -16.75
CA GLY A 105 -10.74 4.96 -18.04
C GLY A 105 -9.36 4.31 -18.19
N TRP A 106 -8.58 4.20 -17.12
CA TRP A 106 -7.26 3.54 -17.12
C TRP A 106 -7.33 2.05 -16.82
N LEU A 107 -8.52 1.54 -16.52
CA LEU A 107 -8.78 0.13 -16.26
C LEU A 107 -10.12 -0.27 -16.87
N ASP A 108 -10.14 -1.40 -17.57
CA ASP A 108 -11.36 -1.93 -18.21
C ASP A 108 -12.42 -2.37 -17.20
N SER A 109 -12.01 -3.07 -16.12
CA SER A 109 -12.94 -3.48 -15.07
C SER A 109 -12.26 -3.72 -13.72
N ALA A 110 -12.69 -2.95 -12.71
CA ALA A 110 -12.29 -3.15 -11.32
C ALA A 110 -12.78 -4.49 -10.78
N VAL A 111 -14.01 -4.87 -11.14
CA VAL A 111 -14.65 -6.13 -10.74
C VAL A 111 -13.90 -7.34 -11.30
N ALA A 112 -13.45 -7.27 -12.56
CA ALA A 112 -12.68 -8.36 -13.17
C ALA A 112 -11.31 -8.56 -12.51
N ILE A 113 -10.65 -7.48 -12.07
CA ILE A 113 -9.42 -7.58 -11.29
C ILE A 113 -9.69 -8.20 -9.92
N GLU A 114 -10.70 -7.70 -9.20
CA GLU A 114 -11.06 -8.22 -7.88
C GLU A 114 -11.35 -9.73 -7.94
N ARG A 115 -12.13 -10.17 -8.94
CA ARG A 115 -12.46 -11.58 -9.14
C ARG A 115 -11.21 -12.45 -9.36
N ARG A 116 -10.33 -12.06 -10.28
CA ARG A 116 -9.07 -12.80 -10.55
C ARG A 116 -8.18 -12.87 -9.32
N ALA A 117 -8.11 -11.79 -8.53
CA ALA A 117 -7.34 -11.76 -7.31
C ALA A 117 -7.92 -12.71 -6.24
N ILE A 118 -9.25 -12.78 -6.11
CA ILE A 118 -9.93 -13.74 -5.21
C ILE A 118 -9.69 -15.18 -5.67
N GLU A 119 -9.80 -15.47 -6.97
CA GLU A 119 -9.52 -16.79 -7.54
C GLU A 119 -8.04 -17.21 -7.30
N ALA A 120 -7.13 -16.25 -7.29
CA ALA A 120 -5.72 -16.44 -6.91
C ALA A 120 -5.48 -16.48 -5.38
N GLY A 121 -6.53 -16.56 -4.56
CA GLY A 121 -6.45 -16.72 -3.10
C GLY A 121 -6.23 -15.42 -2.31
N ARG A 122 -6.40 -14.24 -2.92
CA ARG A 122 -6.32 -12.94 -2.22
C ARG A 122 -7.63 -12.63 -1.52
N LYS A 123 -7.54 -11.84 -0.44
CA LYS A 123 -8.69 -11.48 0.41
C LYS A 123 -9.09 -10.02 0.17
N PHE A 124 -10.31 -9.82 -0.29
CA PHE A 124 -10.98 -8.53 -0.26
C PHE A 124 -11.95 -8.47 0.92
N SER A 125 -12.19 -7.28 1.46
CA SER A 125 -13.21 -7.09 2.51
C SER A 125 -14.59 -7.37 1.93
N ARG A 126 -15.43 -8.02 2.73
CA ARG A 126 -16.86 -8.21 2.43
C ARG A 126 -17.67 -6.92 2.59
N LEU A 127 -17.11 -5.90 3.26
CA LEU A 127 -17.72 -4.58 3.35
C LEU A 127 -17.74 -3.97 1.95
N ARG A 128 -18.94 -3.85 1.39
CA ARG A 128 -19.16 -3.06 0.18
C ARG A 128 -19.38 -1.61 0.62
N PHE A 129 -18.68 -0.69 -0.04
CA PHE A 129 -19.07 0.71 0.04
C PHE A 129 -20.49 0.84 -0.53
N PRO A 130 -21.34 1.71 0.05
CA PRO A 130 -22.69 1.91 -0.46
C PRO A 130 -22.62 2.25 -1.95
N SER A 131 -23.38 1.51 -2.75
CA SER A 131 -23.70 1.89 -4.12
C SER A 131 -24.58 3.12 -4.03
N ASN A 132 -24.07 4.27 -4.48
CA ASN A 132 -24.89 5.45 -4.73
C ASN A 132 -26.07 5.10 -5.62
#